data_AF-A0A1F6IMH6-F1
#
_entry.id   AF-A0A1F6IMH6-F1
#
_cell.length_a   1.000
_cell.length_b   1.000
_cell.length_c   1.000
_cell.angle_alpha   90.00
_cell.angle_beta   90.00
_cell.angle_gamma   90.00
#
_symmetry.space_group_name_H-M   'P 1'
#
loop_
_entity.id
_entity.type
_entity.pdbx_description
1 polymer ?
#
loop_
_entity_poly.entity_id
_entity_poly.type
_entity_poly.pdbx_seq_one_letter_code
_entity_poly.pdbx_strand_id
1 'polypeptide(L)'
;MVAFGARIRWKNGDILHPSIMWKSPSKRRLPRLLIENRALEVAVLVYVEEPWVIFHETNLASKTIGTEESTPLEFYVNRFYLLPQKLKRQDAYQWMRKPKNAILVWGVGSEYYAKPVRRQSFL
;
A
#
# COMPACT_ATOMS: atom_id res chain seq x y z
N MET A 1 27.56 -4.65 12.39
CA MET A 1 26.45 -4.93 11.45
C MET A 1 25.13 -4.68 12.16
N VAL A 2 24.54 -3.49 11.98
CA VAL A 2 23.23 -3.17 12.57
C VAL A 2 22.18 -3.76 11.63
N ALA A 3 21.40 -4.72 12.12
CA ALA A 3 20.27 -5.26 11.37
C ALA A 3 19.29 -4.10 11.11
N PHE A 4 19.23 -3.64 9.85
CA PHE A 4 18.21 -2.72 9.35
C PHE A 4 16.85 -3.44 9.33
N GLY A 5 16.36 -3.86 10.50
CA GLY A 5 14.96 -4.23 10.67
C GLY A 5 14.13 -2.99 10.42
N ALA A 6 13.18 -3.07 9.51
CA ALA A 6 12.36 -1.95 9.08
C ALA A 6 11.71 -1.25 10.29
N ARG A 7 12.19 -0.07 10.66
CA ARG A 7 11.61 0.71 11.76
C ARG A 7 10.31 1.34 11.27
N ILE A 8 9.20 0.81 11.75
CA ILE A 8 7.87 1.39 11.53
C ILE A 8 7.70 2.55 12.49
N ARG A 9 7.13 3.65 12.01
CA ARG A 9 6.86 4.84 12.81
C ARG A 9 5.44 5.33 12.54
N TRP A 10 4.70 5.66 13.60
CA TRP A 10 3.43 6.37 13.48
C TRP A 10 3.68 7.87 13.45
N LYS A 11 2.99 8.59 12.55
CA LYS A 11 3.02 10.05 12.49
C LYS A 11 1.68 10.55 11.94
N ASN A 12 0.97 11.38 12.69
CA ASN A 12 -0.29 12.00 12.24
C ASN A 12 -1.34 10.98 11.75
N GLY A 13 -1.44 9.81 12.41
CA GLY A 13 -2.33 8.73 11.98
C GLY A 13 -1.76 7.83 10.88
N ASP A 14 -0.63 8.20 10.29
CA ASP A 14 0.01 7.44 9.21
C ASP A 14 1.05 6.45 9.72
N ILE A 15 1.11 5.31 9.04
CA ILE A 15 2.19 4.34 9.22
C ILE A 15 3.28 4.67 8.21
N LEU A 16 4.45 5.07 8.71
CA LEU A 16 5.65 5.32 7.92
C LEU A 16 6.54 4.07 7.92
N HIS A 17 6.95 3.63 6.74
CA HIS A 17 7.83 2.49 6.53
C HIS A 17 9.02 2.86 5.63
N PRO A 18 10.26 2.44 5.94
CA PRO A 18 11.42 2.83 5.14
C PRO A 18 11.27 2.44 3.66
N SER A 19 11.37 3.42 2.76
CA SER A 19 11.23 3.20 1.31
C SER A 19 12.42 2.47 0.70
N ILE A 20 13.59 2.64 1.31
CA ILE A 20 14.89 2.10 0.87
C ILE A 20 14.89 0.56 0.85
N MET A 21 14.06 -0.08 1.67
CA MET A 21 13.95 -1.55 1.74
C MET A 21 12.94 -2.17 0.75
N TRP A 22 12.54 -1.45 -0.29
CA TRP A 22 11.76 -2.00 -1.41
C TRP A 22 12.61 -2.77 -2.42
N LYS A 23 13.55 -3.59 -1.93
CA LYS A 23 14.16 -4.66 -2.72
C LYS A 23 13.48 -5.97 -2.30
N SER A 24 12.89 -6.66 -3.27
CA SER A 24 12.32 -8.01 -3.19
C SER A 24 13.16 -8.99 -2.33
N PRO A 25 12.61 -10.09 -1.76
CA PRO A 25 11.42 -10.26 -0.96
C PRO A 25 11.87 -10.91 0.37
N SER A 26 12.31 -10.12 1.35
CA SER A 26 12.61 -10.67 2.68
C SER A 26 11.75 -10.00 3.75
N LYS A 27 10.82 -10.79 4.28
CA LYS A 27 10.22 -10.65 5.61
C LYS A 27 9.44 -9.34 5.86
N ARG A 28 8.22 -9.23 5.33
CA ARG A 28 7.25 -8.17 5.67
C ARG A 28 5.99 -8.74 6.32
N ARG A 29 6.03 -8.98 7.64
CA ARG A 29 4.84 -9.36 8.43
C ARG A 29 4.03 -8.15 8.92
N LEU A 30 4.68 -7.00 9.14
CA LEU A 30 4.02 -5.85 9.78
C LEU A 30 3.24 -4.88 8.86
N PRO A 31 3.57 -4.64 7.57
CA PRO A 31 2.68 -3.87 6.69
C PRO A 31 1.43 -4.68 6.35
N ARG A 32 1.61 -5.98 6.14
CA ARG A 32 0.59 -6.89 5.67
C ARG A 32 -0.62 -6.97 6.63
N LEU A 33 -0.40 -7.35 7.89
CA LEU A 33 -1.49 -7.55 8.84
C LEU A 33 -2.20 -6.24 9.24
N LEU A 34 -1.44 -5.14 9.36
CA LEU A 34 -2.02 -3.82 9.65
C LEU A 34 -2.83 -3.30 8.46
N ILE A 35 -2.32 -3.44 7.23
CA ILE A 35 -3.05 -3.00 6.04
C ILE A 35 -4.25 -3.90 5.76
N GLU A 36 -4.15 -5.22 5.87
CA GLU A 36 -5.27 -6.14 5.58
C GLU A 36 -6.49 -5.86 6.45
N ASN A 37 -6.31 -5.85 7.77
CA ASN A 37 -7.42 -5.63 8.69
C ASN A 37 -8.05 -4.26 8.45
N ARG A 38 -7.23 -3.22 8.28
CA ARG A 38 -7.73 -1.87 8.02
C ARG A 38 -8.34 -1.74 6.62
N ALA A 39 -7.78 -2.39 5.61
CA ALA A 39 -8.28 -2.42 4.24
C ALA A 39 -9.65 -3.09 4.11
N LEU A 40 -10.00 -4.02 5.01
CA LEU A 40 -11.35 -4.59 5.08
C LEU A 40 -12.39 -3.60 5.64
N GLU A 41 -11.95 -2.60 6.41
CA GLU A 41 -12.80 -1.58 7.02
C GLU A 41 -12.86 -0.31 6.17
N VAL A 42 -11.69 0.25 5.83
CA VAL A 42 -11.50 1.52 5.14
C VAL A 42 -10.44 1.40 4.05
N ALA A 43 -10.52 2.24 3.02
CA ALA A 43 -9.46 2.30 2.03
C ALA A 43 -8.16 2.82 2.64
N VAL A 44 -7.05 2.23 2.25
CA VAL A 44 -5.70 2.63 2.62
C VAL A 44 -5.02 3.25 1.40
N LEU A 45 -4.62 4.51 1.52
CA LEU A 45 -3.83 5.22 0.53
C LEU A 45 -2.35 4.95 0.76
N VAL A 46 -1.68 4.40 -0.25
CA VAL A 46 -0.26 4.06 -0.23
C VAL A 46 0.49 4.99 -1.18
N TYR A 47 1.48 5.71 -0.67
CA TYR A 47 2.31 6.61 -1.48
C TYR A 47 3.74 6.70 -0.94
N VAL A 48 4.64 7.34 -1.71
CA VAL A 48 6.05 7.49 -1.33
C VAL A 48 6.38 8.95 -1.12
N GLU A 49 6.85 9.28 0.09
CA GLU A 49 7.52 10.53 0.42
C GLU A 49 8.90 10.19 0.95
N GLU A 50 9.93 10.30 0.11
CA GLU A 50 11.26 9.82 0.48
C GLU A 50 11.75 10.48 1.79
N PRO A 51 12.28 9.68 2.74
CA PRO A 51 12.71 8.29 2.60
C PRO A 51 11.66 7.23 3.03
N TRP A 52 10.37 7.55 3.01
CA TRP A 52 9.29 6.72 3.55
C TRP A 52 8.24 6.31 2.51
N VAL A 53 7.71 5.12 2.69
CA VAL A 53 6.41 4.69 2.18
C VAL A 53 5.41 5.01 3.26
N ILE A 54 4.33 5.65 2.89
CA ILE A 54 3.29 6.10 3.80
C ILE A 54 2.03 5.27 3.51
N PHE A 55 1.47 4.70 4.58
CA PHE A 55 0.15 4.07 4.57
C PHE A 55 -0.78 4.98 5.37
N HIS A 56 -1.70 5.62 4.66
CA HIS A 56 -2.65 6.57 5.20
C HIS A 56 -4.05 5.97 5.14
N GLU A 57 -4.75 5.94 6.25
CA GLU A 57 -6.15 5.52 6.28
C GLU A 57 -7.04 6.63 5.73
N THR A 58 -7.94 6.28 4.81
CA THR A 58 -8.92 7.22 4.27
C THR A 58 -10.25 7.11 5.03
N ASN A 59 -11.11 8.12 4.86
CA ASN A 59 -12.47 8.09 5.41
C ASN A 59 -13.46 7.25 4.56
N LEU A 60 -12.98 6.60 3.50
CA LEU A 60 -13.82 5.81 2.61
C LEU A 60 -13.95 4.39 3.13
N ALA A 61 -15.18 3.98 3.43
CA ALA A 61 -15.46 2.60 3.83
C ALA A 61 -15.18 1.64 2.68
N SER A 62 -14.45 0.56 2.94
CA SER A 62 -14.01 -0.40 1.92
C SER A 62 -15.18 -0.95 1.09
N LYS A 63 -16.32 -1.24 1.76
CA LYS A 63 -17.53 -1.77 1.15
C LYS A 63 -18.20 -0.84 0.12
N THR A 64 -17.88 0.45 0.14
CA THR A 64 -18.48 1.46 -0.74
C THR A 64 -17.68 1.70 -2.02
N ILE A 65 -16.47 1.13 -2.12
CA ILE A 65 -15.56 1.37 -3.24
C ILE A 65 -15.86 0.36 -4.35
N GLY A 66 -16.25 0.89 -5.51
CA GLY A 66 -16.46 0.08 -6.71
C GLY A 66 -15.18 -0.63 -7.14
N THR A 67 -15.29 -1.92 -7.46
CA THR A 67 -14.17 -2.76 -7.92
C THR A 67 -13.93 -2.64 -9.42
N GLU A 68 -14.76 -1.89 -10.13
CA GLU A 68 -14.62 -1.62 -11.56
C GLU A 68 -13.27 -0.95 -11.87
N GLU A 69 -12.55 -1.53 -12.85
CA GLU A 69 -11.19 -1.11 -13.27
C GLU A 69 -10.11 -1.24 -12.18
N SER A 70 -10.38 -1.97 -11.09
CA SER A 70 -9.37 -2.26 -10.08
C SER A 70 -8.50 -3.44 -10.49
N THR A 71 -7.28 -3.49 -9.96
CA THR A 71 -6.39 -4.65 -10.11
C THR A 71 -6.52 -5.52 -8.87
N PRO A 72 -6.97 -6.78 -8.98
CA PRO A 72 -6.98 -7.69 -7.85
C PRO A 72 -5.54 -7.94 -7.39
N LEU A 73 -5.33 -7.94 -6.07
CA LEU A 73 -4.04 -8.26 -5.50
C LEU A 73 -3.90 -9.78 -5.41
N GLU A 74 -2.86 -10.30 -6.05
CA GLU A 74 -2.58 -11.74 -6.03
C GLU A 74 -1.92 -12.19 -4.72
N PHE A 75 -2.42 -13.30 -4.20
CA PHE A 75 -1.83 -14.02 -3.09
C PHE A 75 -0.82 -15.03 -3.62
N TYR A 76 0.46 -14.85 -3.31
CA TYR A 76 1.49 -15.83 -3.68
C TYR A 76 2.14 -16.41 -2.42
N VAL A 77 1.88 -17.68 -2.12
CA VAL A 77 2.53 -18.45 -1.03
C VAL A 77 2.59 -17.70 0.31
N ASN A 78 1.44 -17.33 0.86
CA ASN A 78 1.35 -16.54 2.11
C ASN A 78 2.13 -15.22 2.08
N ARG A 79 2.22 -14.58 0.90
CA ARG A 79 2.82 -13.25 0.73
C ARG A 79 1.86 -12.38 -0.06
N PHE A 80 1.77 -11.13 0.38
CA PHE A 80 0.97 -10.11 -0.27
C PHE A 80 1.89 -9.32 -1.19
N TYR A 81 1.54 -9.28 -2.47
CA TYR A 81 1.96 -8.16 -3.30
C TYR A 81 0.99 -7.03 -3.01
N LEU A 82 1.29 -6.23 -1.99
CA LEU A 82 0.45 -5.09 -1.58
C LEU A 82 0.20 -4.10 -2.73
N LEU A 83 1.06 -4.13 -3.75
CA LEU A 83 0.92 -3.35 -4.97
C LEU A 83 1.20 -4.25 -6.17
N PRO A 84 0.61 -3.96 -7.34
CA PRO A 84 0.94 -4.63 -8.58
C PRO A 84 2.45 -4.52 -8.83
N GLN A 85 3.13 -5.64 -9.10
CA GLN A 85 4.59 -5.63 -9.37
C GLN A 85 4.94 -4.66 -10.51
N LYS A 86 4.06 -4.53 -11.49
CA LYS A 86 4.18 -3.58 -12.60
C LYS A 86 2.83 -2.91 -12.84
N LEU A 87 2.80 -1.59 -12.69
CA LEU A 87 1.68 -0.76 -13.12
C LEU A 87 1.97 -0.27 -14.55
N LYS A 88 1.17 -0.68 -15.54
CA LYS A 88 1.34 -0.26 -16.96
C LYS A 88 2.81 -0.40 -17.46
N ARG A 89 3.45 -1.53 -17.14
CA ARG A 89 4.87 -1.85 -17.44
C ARG A 89 5.94 -1.05 -16.67
N GLN A 90 5.56 -0.14 -15.78
CA GLN A 90 6.47 0.55 -14.85
C GLN A 90 6.43 -0.08 -13.45
N ASP A 91 7.56 -0.11 -12.76
CA ASP A 91 7.63 -0.51 -11.35
C ASP A 91 6.74 0.40 -10.47
N ALA A 92 5.90 -0.20 -9.63
CA ALA A 92 4.92 0.55 -8.82
C ALA A 92 5.60 1.51 -7.84
N TYR A 93 6.76 1.14 -7.27
CA TYR A 93 7.51 2.03 -6.40
C TYR A 93 8.02 3.25 -7.17
N GLN A 94 8.65 3.04 -8.33
CA GLN A 94 9.10 4.13 -9.19
C GLN A 94 7.95 5.06 -9.62
N TRP A 95 6.77 4.49 -9.88
CA TRP A 95 5.59 5.27 -10.23
C TRP A 95 5.07 6.11 -9.05
N MET A 96 5.01 5.55 -7.83
CA MET A 96 4.56 6.24 -6.61
C MET A 96 5.55 7.28 -6.08
N ARG A 97 6.85 7.21 -6.44
CA ARG A 97 7.83 8.28 -6.12
C ARG A 97 7.43 9.64 -6.70
N LYS A 98 6.53 9.68 -7.68
CA LYS A 98 6.00 10.94 -8.23
C LYS A 98 5.00 11.53 -7.22
N PRO A 99 5.11 12.81 -6.79
CA PRO A 99 4.39 13.36 -5.64
C PRO A 99 2.84 13.25 -5.66
N LYS A 100 2.26 13.15 -6.86
CA LYS A 100 0.80 13.08 -7.06
C LYS A 100 0.28 11.66 -7.16
N ASN A 101 1.14 10.65 -7.18
CA ASN A 101 0.76 9.28 -7.44
C ASN A 101 0.62 8.51 -6.14
N ALA A 102 -0.48 7.80 -6.01
CA ALA A 102 -0.76 6.93 -4.89
C ALA A 102 -1.50 5.69 -5.38
N ILE A 103 -1.51 4.65 -4.56
CA ILE A 103 -2.32 3.46 -4.79
C ILE A 103 -3.34 3.38 -3.67
N LEU A 104 -4.61 3.29 -4.04
CA LEU A 104 -5.69 3.01 -3.11
C LEU A 104 -5.80 1.50 -2.97
N VAL A 105 -5.78 0.98 -1.75
CA VAL A 105 -5.91 -0.44 -1.43
C VAL A 105 -7.12 -0.64 -0.52
N TRP A 106 -7.95 -1.62 -0.83
CA TRP A 106 -9.11 -1.97 -0.02
C TRP A 106 -9.47 -3.45 -0.19
N GLY A 107 -10.26 -3.99 0.72
CA GLY A 107 -10.65 -5.40 0.76
C GLY A 107 -12.16 -5.57 0.75
N VAL A 108 -12.67 -6.43 -0.13
CA VAL A 108 -14.09 -6.80 -0.20
C VAL A 108 -14.21 -8.31 -0.04
N GLY A 109 -14.82 -8.73 1.07
CA GLY A 109 -14.92 -10.15 1.41
C GLY A 109 -13.53 -10.76 1.67
N SER A 110 -13.14 -11.74 0.85
CA SER A 110 -11.82 -12.39 0.91
C SER A 110 -10.81 -11.82 -0.09
N GLU A 111 -11.21 -10.88 -0.92
CA GLU A 111 -10.38 -10.34 -2.00
C GLU A 111 -9.89 -8.93 -1.68
N TYR A 112 -8.70 -8.61 -2.17
CA TYR A 112 -8.13 -7.28 -2.04
C TYR A 112 -7.90 -6.70 -3.42
N TYR A 113 -8.11 -5.40 -3.51
CA TYR A 113 -8.03 -4.66 -4.75
C TYR A 113 -7.10 -3.47 -4.58
N ALA A 114 -6.47 -3.09 -5.68
CA ALA A 114 -5.66 -1.90 -5.77
C ALA A 114 -6.05 -1.08 -7.00
N LYS A 115 -6.13 0.25 -6.84
CA LYS A 115 -6.35 1.18 -7.95
C LYS A 115 -5.32 2.30 -7.90
N PRO A 116 -4.65 2.64 -9.03
CA PRO A 116 -3.83 3.83 -9.10
C PRO A 116 -4.72 5.07 -9.00
N VAL A 117 -4.39 5.97 -8.09
CA VAL A 117 -5.15 7.19 -7.84
C VAL A 117 -4.24 8.41 -7.76
N ARG A 118 -4.84 9.60 -7.84
CA ARG A 118 -4.15 10.86 -7.53
C ARG A 118 -4.25 11.12 -6.03
N ARG A 119 -3.10 11.35 -5.40
CA ARG A 119 -2.98 11.59 -3.95
C ARG A 119 -3.89 12.72 -3.45
N GLN A 120 -4.01 13.79 -4.23
CA GLN A 120 -4.81 14.99 -3.91
C GLN A 120 -6.31 14.73 -3.78
N SER A 121 -6.81 13.59 -4.24
CA SER A 121 -8.22 13.25 -4.14
C SER A 121 -8.61 12.66 -2.79
N PHE A 122 -7.63 12.40 -1.90
CA PHE A 122 -7.81 11.67 -0.64
C PHE A 122 -7.10 12.31 0.57
N LEU A 123 -6.31 13.37 0.35
CA LEU A 123 -5.71 14.22 1.37
C LEU A 123 -6.37 15.59 1.35
#